data_AF-A0ABD2HQD1-F1
#
_entry.id   AF-A0ABD2HQD1-F1
#
_cell.length_a   1.000
_cell.length_b   1.000
_cell.length_c   1.000
_cell.angle_alpha   90.00
_cell.angle_beta   90.00
_cell.angle_gamma   90.00
#
_symmetry.space_group_name_H-M   'P 1'
#
loop_
_entity.id
_entity.type
_entity.pdbx_description
1 polymer ?
#
loop_
_entity_poly.entity_id
_entity_poly.type
_entity_poly.pdbx_seq_one_letter_code
_entity_poly.pdbx_strand_id
1 'polypeptide(L)'
;MAKRTVIKKLQSKKAVQKRWNKWEERRDKTERARQARWAKKTAPQPDTDAEMPQPSEEEPSTSEATAHDNDGRPLSTPTPVTPLEFDVPPVDIVGTDVPFPSTPADEDQQIQPMPTTSTARCDLLATPSTSKGAGGFGLDDVHMFDELRRRHVWIEEELQRQRRSNAFLRKQLKARRDRSTSLERSASACRQRKALSDVTNTQQGDSRLSAANDLLITLDSGITFKAREALKRSFAGHGHDIWAPTWAVKRLKRELVEGTNFEWVSEGQTRALVCTDVRAMVEGRLQALAESGRLQLHQQFVSQIVLVLTGDKGGDGVAATTKLGLVIGNVAHPNSPRNLSLLGAYFGNDDRRNLEDRFSSIFTQLNDLRDVSFFIAGRRRTVPVQLLLCADLKFTSALLGHQGSAASFPCPLCTARRKELSNKIVGARPSPPPPENSYIWPPLVNIALEDVVPPSFHLLHGNGQRIIDAICAEADVRQKGDDIQRRLSEAGVRRHPRTKQFTGGDIYKILDHPNFASFTAPIPPGPLKFTLIDAMNDLRQIYHLSRAKILHPVDLNSLEHWTKMFYCHWQQLRSIDVDRYPVRPKLHLLTAHVVPFARSHLWLVATLISAHKRRSLRNW
;
A
#
# COMPACT_ATOMS: atom_id res chain seq x y z
N MET A 1 -15.27 44.06 14.01
CA MET A 1 -14.98 42.70 13.49
C MET A 1 -13.47 42.43 13.33
N ALA A 2 -12.71 43.25 12.59
CA ALA A 2 -11.28 43.01 12.29
C ALA A 2 -10.36 42.84 13.52
N LYS A 3 -10.52 43.66 14.57
CA LYS A 3 -9.72 43.55 15.82
C LYS A 3 -9.92 42.20 16.54
N ARG A 4 -11.13 41.61 16.53
CA ARG A 4 -11.40 40.29 17.12
C ARG A 4 -10.70 39.16 16.35
N THR A 5 -10.60 39.27 15.03
CA THR A 5 -9.91 38.28 14.17
C THR A 5 -8.40 38.28 14.41
N VAL A 6 -7.79 39.46 14.62
CA VAL A 6 -6.35 39.59 14.95
C VAL A 6 -6.04 38.97 16.32
N ILE A 7 -6.88 39.22 17.32
CA ILE A 7 -6.71 38.66 18.67
C ILE A 7 -6.81 37.13 18.64
N LYS A 8 -7.78 36.55 17.90
CA LYS A 8 -7.90 35.09 17.74
C LYS A 8 -6.66 34.48 17.06
N LYS A 9 -6.10 35.13 16.04
CA LYS A 9 -4.85 34.69 15.37
C LYS A 9 -3.63 34.74 16.30
N LEU A 10 -3.53 35.75 17.16
CA LEU A 10 -2.45 35.86 18.14
C LEU A 10 -2.57 34.79 19.24
N GLN A 11 -3.80 34.53 19.72
CA GLN A 11 -4.07 33.48 20.70
C GLN A 11 -3.79 32.08 20.12
N SER A 12 -4.13 31.84 18.84
CA SER A 12 -3.81 30.56 18.19
C SER A 12 -2.31 30.36 18.02
N LYS A 13 -1.54 31.40 17.68
CA LYS A 13 -0.07 31.34 17.62
C LYS A 13 0.55 31.03 18.98
N LYS A 14 0.09 31.69 20.05
CA LYS A 14 0.56 31.40 21.42
C LYS A 14 0.24 29.97 21.86
N ALA A 15 -0.94 29.44 21.50
CA ALA A 15 -1.32 28.06 21.80
C ALA A 15 -0.46 27.03 21.04
N VAL A 16 -0.12 27.31 19.78
CA VAL A 16 0.79 26.47 18.98
C VAL A 16 2.19 26.49 19.57
N GLN A 17 2.74 27.66 19.92
CA GLN A 17 4.06 27.77 20.55
C GLN A 17 4.12 27.01 21.88
N LYS A 18 3.09 27.13 22.72
CA LYS A 18 3.03 26.39 24.00
C LYS A 18 3.00 24.86 23.80
N ARG A 19 2.34 24.38 22.74
CA ARG A 19 2.34 22.96 22.37
C ARG A 19 3.71 22.50 21.86
N TRP A 20 4.40 23.35 21.09
CA TRP A 20 5.75 23.09 20.58
C TRP A 20 6.76 22.94 21.73
N ASN A 21 6.80 23.92 22.64
CA ASN A 21 7.72 23.89 23.78
C ASN A 21 7.48 22.65 24.67
N LYS A 22 6.21 22.27 24.90
CA LYS A 22 5.85 21.05 25.65
C LYS A 22 6.28 19.76 24.92
N TRP A 23 6.34 19.79 23.60
CA TRP A 23 6.82 18.67 22.80
C TRP A 23 8.35 18.54 22.88
N GLU A 24 9.09 19.65 22.80
CA GLU A 24 10.55 19.69 22.99
C GLU A 24 10.95 19.19 24.39
N GLU A 25 10.28 19.66 25.44
CA GLU A 25 10.55 19.22 26.82
C GLU A 25 10.37 17.69 26.99
N ARG A 26 9.34 17.11 26.35
CA ARG A 26 9.13 15.66 26.35
C ARG A 26 10.20 14.91 25.57
N ARG A 27 10.67 15.48 24.45
CA ARG A 27 11.75 14.91 23.63
C ARG A 27 13.04 14.86 24.44
N ASP A 28 13.41 15.96 25.08
CA ASP A 28 14.63 16.07 25.89
C ASP A 28 14.60 15.16 27.11
N LYS A 29 13.45 15.06 27.80
CA LYS A 29 13.25 14.10 28.89
C LYS A 29 13.45 12.65 28.42
N THR A 30 12.99 12.32 27.22
CA THR A 30 13.15 10.99 26.61
C THR A 30 14.61 10.71 26.26
N GLU A 31 15.32 11.69 25.70
CA GLU A 31 16.74 11.54 25.35
C GLU A 31 17.61 11.39 26.61
N ARG A 32 17.36 12.18 27.67
CA ARG A 32 18.05 12.02 28.97
C ARG A 32 17.83 10.62 29.56
N ALA A 33 16.60 10.10 29.50
CA ALA A 33 16.31 8.74 29.95
C ALA A 33 17.02 7.67 29.10
N ARG A 34 17.21 7.92 27.80
CA ARG A 34 17.97 7.05 26.90
C ARG A 34 19.45 7.04 27.24
N GLN A 35 20.04 8.22 27.41
CA GLN A 35 21.44 8.39 27.82
C GLN A 35 21.71 7.73 29.18
N ALA A 36 20.82 7.89 30.17
CA ALA A 36 20.97 7.24 31.47
C ALA A 36 20.93 5.70 31.39
N ARG A 37 20.11 5.12 30.50
CA ARG A 37 20.08 3.67 30.26
C ARG A 37 21.34 3.18 29.56
N TRP A 38 21.86 3.96 28.62
CA TRP A 38 23.11 3.66 27.94
C TRP A 38 24.27 3.66 28.94
N ALA A 39 24.40 4.71 29.74
CA ALA A 39 25.43 4.84 30.77
C ALA A 39 25.40 3.68 31.79
N LYS A 40 24.21 3.24 32.21
CA LYS A 40 24.07 2.04 33.08
C LYS A 40 24.52 0.73 32.41
N LYS A 41 24.40 0.64 31.10
CA LYS A 41 24.76 -0.57 30.34
C LYS A 41 26.26 -0.63 30.02
N THR A 42 26.90 0.53 29.93
CA THR A 42 28.34 0.67 29.67
C THR A 42 29.18 0.85 30.93
N ALA A 43 28.56 0.96 32.11
CA ALA A 43 29.29 0.98 33.37
C ALA A 43 29.98 -0.38 33.56
N PRO A 44 31.30 -0.43 33.79
CA PRO A 44 32.00 -1.67 34.13
C PRO A 44 31.36 -2.26 35.37
N GLN A 45 31.05 -3.55 35.35
CA GLN A 45 30.59 -4.22 36.56
C GLN A 45 31.75 -4.23 37.57
N PRO A 46 31.50 -3.98 38.86
CA PRO A 46 32.52 -4.18 39.87
C PRO A 46 32.87 -5.66 39.90
N ASP A 47 34.15 -5.98 39.68
CA ASP A 47 34.69 -7.33 39.82
C ASP A 47 34.42 -7.82 41.25
N THR A 48 33.52 -8.79 41.39
CA THR A 48 33.15 -9.39 42.68
C THR A 48 33.95 -10.66 43.00
N ASP A 49 35.09 -10.87 42.34
CA ASP A 49 36.00 -11.98 42.63
C ASP A 49 37.42 -11.44 42.83
N ALA A 50 37.66 -10.81 43.98
CA ALA A 50 39.01 -10.54 44.47
C ALA A 50 39.24 -11.39 45.73
N GLU A 51 39.95 -12.50 45.55
CA GLU A 51 40.50 -13.34 46.61
C GLU A 51 41.42 -12.54 47.54
N MET A 52 41.40 -12.93 48.82
CA MET A 52 42.25 -12.39 49.87
C MET A 52 43.75 -12.52 49.55
N PRO A 53 44.57 -11.49 49.77
CA PRO A 53 46.02 -11.61 49.65
C PRO A 53 46.65 -12.17 50.93
N GLN A 54 47.59 -13.11 50.75
CA GLN A 54 48.63 -13.45 51.73
C GLN A 54 49.95 -12.72 51.39
N PRO A 55 50.86 -12.56 52.37
CA PRO A 55 51.78 -11.42 52.41
C PRO A 55 53.17 -11.68 51.81
N SER A 56 53.78 -10.54 51.47
CA SER A 56 55.23 -10.21 51.40
C SER A 56 56.13 -10.96 50.43
N GLU A 57 56.77 -10.19 49.53
CA GLU A 57 58.23 -10.01 49.52
C GLU A 57 58.64 -8.80 48.65
N GLU A 58 59.42 -7.92 49.30
CA GLU A 58 60.54 -7.06 48.86
C GLU A 58 60.57 -6.27 47.52
N GLU A 59 61.05 -5.03 47.69
CA GLU A 59 61.46 -3.93 46.78
C GLU A 59 62.53 -4.30 45.70
N PRO A 60 63.10 -3.39 44.83
CA PRO A 60 63.04 -1.91 44.83
C PRO A 60 62.97 -1.15 43.46
N SER A 61 62.59 0.12 43.61
CA SER A 61 63.11 1.38 43.01
C SER A 61 63.37 1.57 41.51
N THR A 62 62.90 2.72 41.01
CA THR A 62 63.57 3.77 40.17
C THR A 62 62.48 4.68 39.56
N SER A 63 62.25 5.90 40.04
CA SER A 63 62.95 7.19 39.83
C SER A 63 62.59 7.94 38.53
N GLU A 64 62.01 9.14 38.71
CA GLU A 64 62.23 10.41 37.93
C GLU A 64 61.81 10.43 36.44
N ALA A 65 61.38 11.53 35.78
CA ALA A 65 61.33 12.96 36.07
C ALA A 65 60.28 13.68 35.17
N THR A 66 59.87 14.87 35.62
CA THR A 66 59.54 16.15 34.91
C THR A 66 59.71 16.25 33.39
N ALA A 67 59.09 17.16 32.60
CA ALA A 67 58.11 18.26 32.71
C ALA A 67 57.96 18.84 31.28
N HIS A 68 56.92 19.66 31.05
CA HIS A 68 56.76 20.75 30.06
C HIS A 68 57.37 20.63 28.63
N ASP A 69 56.56 20.80 27.57
CA ASP A 69 56.29 22.14 27.05
C ASP A 69 55.19 22.22 25.97
N ASN A 70 54.62 23.42 25.88
CA ASN A 70 53.69 23.91 24.87
C ASN A 70 54.34 23.95 23.47
N ASP A 71 53.55 23.69 22.42
CA ASP A 71 53.60 24.55 21.24
C ASP A 71 52.32 24.47 20.40
N GLY A 72 51.67 25.62 20.27
CA GLY A 72 50.52 25.83 19.42
C GLY A 72 50.92 26.09 17.97
N ARG A 73 50.24 25.43 17.03
CA ARG A 73 50.13 25.89 15.65
C ARG A 73 48.68 25.77 15.15
N PRO A 74 48.15 26.80 14.46
CA PRO A 74 46.80 26.76 13.92
C PRO A 74 46.75 25.97 12.60
N LEU A 75 45.68 25.18 12.43
CA LEU A 75 45.36 24.54 11.16
C LEU A 75 44.89 25.58 10.13
N SER A 76 45.50 25.51 8.97
CA SER A 76 45.18 26.24 7.75
C SER A 76 43.84 25.81 7.14
N THR A 77 43.11 26.81 6.66
CA THR A 77 41.89 26.69 5.84
C THR A 77 42.20 26.22 4.41
N PRO A 78 41.34 25.42 3.77
CA PRO A 78 41.53 25.04 2.37
C PRO A 78 40.98 26.11 1.41
N THR A 79 41.79 26.40 0.40
CA THR A 79 41.54 27.30 -0.74
C THR A 79 40.48 26.70 -1.70
N PRO A 80 39.64 27.52 -2.35
CA PRO A 80 38.62 27.03 -3.28
C PRO A 80 39.20 26.61 -4.63
N VAL A 81 38.78 25.45 -5.12
CA VAL A 81 39.09 24.90 -6.45
C VAL A 81 38.25 25.62 -7.51
N THR A 82 38.92 26.23 -8.49
CA THR A 82 38.35 26.79 -9.71
C THR A 82 37.87 25.67 -10.67
N PRO A 83 36.79 25.87 -11.46
CA PRO A 83 36.31 24.86 -12.39
C PRO A 83 37.18 24.80 -13.65
N LEU A 84 37.55 23.57 -14.06
CA LEU A 84 38.08 23.28 -15.40
C LEU A 84 37.00 23.54 -16.45
N GLU A 85 37.29 24.43 -17.40
CA GLU A 85 36.57 24.55 -18.67
C GLU A 85 36.96 23.38 -19.58
N PHE A 86 35.96 22.67 -20.11
CA PHE A 86 36.13 21.66 -21.17
C PHE A 86 35.73 22.29 -22.50
N ASP A 87 36.71 22.54 -23.36
CA ASP A 87 36.51 22.85 -24.77
C ASP A 87 35.99 21.62 -25.51
N VAL A 88 34.80 21.75 -26.10
CA VAL A 88 34.21 20.76 -27.02
C VAL A 88 34.34 21.33 -28.44
N PRO A 89 35.05 20.68 -29.37
CA PRO A 89 35.12 21.13 -30.76
C PRO A 89 33.82 20.81 -31.51
N PRO A 90 33.46 21.60 -32.54
CA PRO A 90 32.22 21.44 -33.28
C PRO A 90 32.29 20.20 -34.18
N VAL A 91 31.21 19.40 -34.17
CA VAL A 91 31.01 18.27 -35.07
C VAL A 91 30.23 18.76 -36.29
N ASP A 92 30.86 18.65 -37.46
CA ASP A 92 30.23 18.87 -38.76
C ASP A 92 29.16 17.80 -39.03
N ILE A 93 27.91 18.26 -39.20
CA ILE A 93 26.80 17.42 -39.65
C ILE A 93 26.77 17.47 -41.18
N VAL A 94 27.29 16.42 -41.81
CA VAL A 94 27.11 16.13 -43.24
C VAL A 94 25.64 15.71 -43.45
N GLY A 95 24.92 16.51 -44.22
CA GLY A 95 23.56 16.23 -44.68
C GLY A 95 23.53 15.11 -45.71
N THR A 96 22.66 14.14 -45.49
CA THR A 96 22.23 13.19 -46.52
C THR A 96 20.74 13.37 -46.75
N ASP A 97 20.43 13.99 -47.89
CA ASP A 97 19.09 14.11 -48.46
C ASP A 97 18.53 12.73 -48.83
N VAL A 98 17.32 12.43 -48.36
CA VAL A 98 16.48 11.36 -48.90
C VAL A 98 15.08 11.95 -49.15
N PRO A 99 14.51 11.80 -50.37
CA PRO A 99 13.30 12.52 -50.77
C PRO A 99 12.03 11.84 -50.25
N PHE A 100 11.09 12.66 -49.77
CA PHE A 100 9.72 12.26 -49.47
C PHE A 100 8.90 12.10 -50.76
N PRO A 101 8.03 11.07 -50.85
CA PRO A 101 7.11 10.93 -51.96
C PRO A 101 5.91 11.88 -51.82
N SER A 102 5.62 12.55 -52.93
CA SER A 102 4.53 13.48 -53.20
C SER A 102 3.14 12.83 -53.11
N THR A 103 2.25 13.47 -52.35
CA THR A 103 0.79 13.28 -52.38
C THR A 103 0.19 14.00 -53.59
N PRO A 104 -0.80 13.42 -54.29
CA PRO A 104 -1.55 14.14 -55.31
C PRO A 104 -2.72 14.93 -54.71
N ALA A 105 -2.85 16.18 -55.20
CA ALA A 105 -4.10 16.94 -55.32
C ALA A 105 -5.05 16.21 -56.31
N ASP A 106 -6.37 16.36 -56.40
CA ASP A 106 -7.38 17.31 -55.98
C ASP A 106 -8.70 16.50 -55.83
N GLU A 107 -9.70 17.02 -55.11
CA GLU A 107 -11.05 17.19 -55.68
C GLU A 107 -11.97 17.96 -54.72
N ASP A 108 -12.30 19.16 -55.17
CA ASP A 108 -13.32 20.07 -54.65
C ASP A 108 -14.72 19.44 -54.66
N GLN A 109 -15.42 19.44 -53.53
CA GLN A 109 -16.88 19.50 -53.52
C GLN A 109 -17.40 20.53 -52.52
N GLN A 110 -18.00 21.57 -53.09
CA GLN A 110 -18.74 22.64 -52.45
C GLN A 110 -19.90 22.11 -51.61
N ILE A 111 -20.02 22.55 -50.36
CA ILE A 111 -21.24 22.40 -49.55
C ILE A 111 -21.80 23.80 -49.28
N GLN A 112 -22.99 24.06 -49.84
CA GLN A 112 -23.82 25.22 -49.53
C GLN A 112 -24.50 25.08 -48.15
N PRO A 113 -24.82 26.20 -47.46
CA PRO A 113 -25.49 26.17 -46.17
C PRO A 113 -27.01 26.11 -46.31
N MET A 114 -27.67 25.32 -45.46
CA MET A 114 -29.13 25.31 -45.32
C MET A 114 -29.55 25.76 -43.90
N PRO A 115 -30.75 26.35 -43.75
CA PRO A 115 -31.06 27.29 -42.69
C PRO A 115 -31.72 26.68 -41.45
N THR A 116 -31.73 27.50 -40.39
CA THR A 116 -32.42 27.34 -39.12
C THR A 116 -33.94 27.47 -39.23
N THR A 117 -34.70 26.54 -38.63
CA THR A 117 -36.04 26.71 -38.03
C THR A 117 -36.38 25.44 -37.23
N SER A 118 -36.63 25.53 -35.92
CA SER A 118 -37.92 25.81 -35.25
C SER A 118 -38.75 24.56 -34.93
N THR A 119 -38.94 24.36 -33.62
CA THR A 119 -40.04 23.68 -32.89
C THR A 119 -41.05 22.80 -33.64
N ALA A 120 -41.17 21.53 -33.22
CA ALA A 120 -42.46 20.90 -32.88
C ALA A 120 -42.30 19.52 -32.20
N ARG A 121 -43.18 19.27 -31.22
CA ARG A 121 -43.50 17.99 -30.57
C ARG A 121 -43.85 16.91 -31.60
N CYS A 122 -43.55 15.64 -31.29
CA CYS A 122 -44.34 14.53 -31.81
C CYS A 122 -44.37 13.35 -30.82
N ASP A 123 -45.59 12.96 -30.48
CA ASP A 123 -45.99 11.71 -29.85
C ASP A 123 -46.29 10.64 -30.93
N LEU A 124 -46.21 9.37 -30.52
CA LEU A 124 -46.84 8.16 -31.06
C LEU A 124 -46.21 7.38 -32.25
N LEU A 125 -45.70 6.20 -31.87
CA LEU A 125 -46.01 4.84 -32.37
C LEU A 125 -46.19 4.60 -33.89
N ALA A 126 -45.29 3.80 -34.48
CA ALA A 126 -45.61 2.71 -35.41
C ALA A 126 -44.43 1.72 -35.55
N THR A 127 -44.77 0.48 -35.89
CA THR A 127 -44.02 -0.79 -35.85
C THR A 127 -42.99 -0.99 -36.99
N PRO A 128 -42.06 -1.97 -36.85
CA PRO A 128 -40.88 -2.07 -37.72
C PRO A 128 -41.05 -3.00 -38.92
N SER A 129 -40.46 -2.60 -40.05
CA SER A 129 -40.18 -3.45 -41.21
C SER A 129 -38.81 -4.13 -41.08
N THR A 130 -38.78 -5.39 -41.45
CA THR A 130 -37.66 -6.34 -41.41
C THR A 130 -36.56 -6.04 -42.42
N SER A 131 -35.30 -6.00 -41.96
CA SER A 131 -34.13 -6.25 -42.81
C SER A 131 -33.11 -7.13 -42.07
N LYS A 132 -32.85 -8.30 -42.67
CA LYS A 132 -31.90 -9.33 -42.24
C LYS A 132 -30.46 -8.82 -42.27
N GLY A 133 -29.66 -9.22 -41.27
CA GLY A 133 -28.20 -9.22 -41.40
C GLY A 133 -27.41 -8.80 -40.15
N ALA A 134 -27.45 -9.61 -39.09
CA ALA A 134 -26.39 -9.64 -38.07
C ALA A 134 -26.54 -10.95 -37.28
N GLY A 135 -25.42 -11.63 -37.01
CA GLY A 135 -25.37 -12.86 -36.21
C GLY A 135 -25.96 -12.61 -34.83
N GLY A 136 -27.23 -12.95 -34.67
CA GLY A 136 -27.95 -12.85 -33.41
C GLY A 136 -27.50 -13.98 -32.49
N PHE A 137 -27.10 -13.62 -31.27
CA PHE A 137 -27.04 -14.53 -30.14
C PHE A 137 -28.34 -15.35 -30.13
N GLY A 138 -28.19 -16.68 -30.23
CA GLY A 138 -29.33 -17.57 -30.26
C GLY A 138 -30.14 -17.43 -28.98
N LEU A 139 -31.44 -17.71 -29.04
CA LEU A 139 -32.29 -17.84 -27.86
C LEU A 139 -31.70 -18.80 -26.79
N ASP A 140 -30.81 -19.70 -27.21
CA ASP A 140 -30.04 -20.61 -26.35
C ASP A 140 -29.01 -19.89 -25.45
N ASP A 141 -28.44 -18.76 -25.89
CA ASP A 141 -27.47 -18.00 -25.08
C ASP A 141 -28.16 -17.25 -23.92
N VAL A 142 -29.35 -16.71 -24.16
CA VAL A 142 -30.17 -16.08 -23.11
C VAL A 142 -30.58 -17.11 -22.07
N HIS A 143 -30.95 -18.32 -22.49
CA HIS A 143 -31.26 -19.42 -21.59
C HIS A 143 -30.04 -19.84 -20.74
N MET A 144 -28.85 -19.87 -21.33
CA MET A 144 -27.60 -20.17 -20.62
C MET A 144 -27.26 -19.09 -19.57
N PHE A 145 -27.40 -17.80 -19.90
CA PHE A 145 -27.16 -16.72 -18.93
C PHE A 145 -28.18 -16.71 -17.79
N ASP A 146 -29.43 -17.07 -18.05
CA ASP A 146 -30.46 -17.19 -17.03
C ASP A 146 -30.27 -18.45 -16.17
N GLU A 147 -29.72 -19.53 -16.72
CA GLU A 147 -29.30 -20.69 -15.93
C GLU A 147 -28.10 -20.36 -15.03
N LEU A 148 -27.10 -19.65 -15.55
CA LEU A 148 -25.94 -19.20 -14.76
C LEU A 148 -26.34 -18.22 -13.65
N ARG A 149 -27.27 -17.29 -13.91
CA ARG A 149 -27.82 -16.41 -12.87
C ARG A 149 -28.58 -17.21 -11.80
N ARG A 150 -29.40 -18.19 -12.19
CA ARG A 150 -30.10 -19.08 -11.24
C ARG A 150 -29.13 -19.88 -10.38
N ARG A 151 -28.05 -20.43 -10.96
CA ARG A 151 -27.00 -21.13 -10.22
C ARG A 151 -26.24 -20.20 -9.26
N HIS A 152 -25.95 -18.97 -9.68
CA HIS A 152 -25.27 -17.99 -8.82
C HIS A 152 -26.11 -17.61 -7.60
N VAL A 153 -27.40 -17.31 -7.80
CA VAL A 153 -28.33 -17.02 -6.69
C VAL A 153 -28.43 -18.22 -5.74
N TRP A 154 -28.55 -19.44 -6.26
CA TRP A 154 -28.59 -20.65 -5.44
C TRP A 154 -27.32 -20.85 -4.61
N ILE A 155 -26.13 -20.64 -5.19
CA ILE A 155 -24.85 -20.73 -4.48
C ILE A 155 -24.79 -19.68 -3.37
N GLU A 156 -25.20 -18.44 -3.64
CA GLU A 156 -25.20 -17.38 -2.63
C GLU A 156 -26.17 -17.67 -1.47
N GLU A 157 -27.36 -18.20 -1.76
CA GLU A 157 -28.32 -18.63 -0.73
C GLU A 157 -27.78 -19.77 0.14
N GLU A 158 -27.11 -20.75 -0.45
CA GLU A 158 -26.50 -21.85 0.29
C GLU A 158 -25.34 -21.36 1.16
N LEU A 159 -24.52 -20.43 0.65
CA LEU A 159 -23.45 -19.80 1.42
C LEU A 159 -24.00 -18.94 2.57
N GLN A 160 -25.15 -18.28 2.37
CA GLN A 160 -25.85 -17.59 3.45
C GLN A 160 -26.43 -18.56 4.48
N ARG A 161 -27.04 -19.67 4.06
CA ARG A 161 -27.52 -20.74 4.97
C ARG A 161 -26.38 -21.29 5.81
N GLN A 162 -25.23 -21.60 5.21
CA GLN A 162 -24.04 -22.04 5.92
C GLN A 162 -23.52 -20.99 6.90
N ARG A 163 -23.50 -19.70 6.52
CA ARG A 163 -23.11 -18.61 7.43
C ARG A 163 -24.05 -18.47 8.62
N ARG A 164 -25.37 -18.59 8.41
CA ARG A 164 -26.38 -18.55 9.48
C ARG A 164 -26.25 -19.77 10.40
N SER A 165 -26.07 -20.96 9.83
CA SER A 165 -25.82 -22.21 10.59
C SER A 165 -24.54 -22.11 11.43
N ASN A 166 -23.43 -21.65 10.85
CA ASN A 166 -22.18 -21.43 11.56
C ASN A 166 -22.28 -20.35 12.65
N ALA A 167 -23.03 -19.27 12.39
CA ALA A 167 -23.27 -18.23 13.39
C ALA A 167 -24.12 -18.75 14.56
N PHE A 168 -25.12 -19.59 14.26
CA PHE A 168 -25.95 -20.27 15.26
C PHE A 168 -25.14 -21.25 16.10
N LEU A 169 -24.32 -22.09 15.47
CA LEU A 169 -23.38 -23.00 16.13
C LEU A 169 -22.41 -22.25 17.05
N ARG A 170 -21.84 -21.13 16.58
CA ARG A 170 -20.97 -20.29 17.41
C ARG A 170 -21.71 -19.67 18.60
N LYS A 171 -22.95 -19.23 18.43
CA LYS A 171 -23.79 -18.74 19.52
C LYS A 171 -24.12 -19.86 20.52
N GLN A 172 -24.45 -21.06 20.06
CA GLN A 172 -24.68 -22.21 20.93
C GLN A 172 -23.41 -22.62 21.69
N LEU A 173 -22.26 -22.71 21.01
CA LEU A 173 -20.97 -23.03 21.65
C LEU A 173 -20.57 -21.97 22.67
N LYS A 174 -20.84 -20.69 22.39
CA LYS A 174 -20.60 -19.60 23.34
C LYS A 174 -21.56 -19.68 24.53
N ALA A 175 -22.86 -19.86 24.30
CA ALA A 175 -23.84 -20.02 25.39
C ALA A 175 -23.56 -21.26 26.24
N ARG A 176 -23.08 -22.35 25.65
CA ARG A 176 -22.68 -23.57 26.35
C ARG A 176 -21.38 -23.37 27.13
N ARG A 177 -20.42 -22.61 26.58
CA ARG A 177 -19.19 -22.20 27.26
C ARG A 177 -19.46 -21.28 28.46
N ASP A 178 -20.43 -20.38 28.33
CA ASP A 178 -20.80 -19.42 29.37
C ASP A 178 -21.62 -20.08 30.49
N ARG A 179 -22.37 -21.17 30.19
CA ARG A 179 -23.12 -21.96 31.19
C ARG A 179 -22.32 -23.07 31.88
N SER A 180 -21.14 -23.41 31.37
CA SER A 180 -20.37 -24.55 31.88
C SER A 180 -19.39 -24.12 32.97
N THR A 181 -19.49 -24.73 34.14
CA THR A 181 -18.58 -24.49 35.27
C THR A 181 -17.17 -24.98 34.93
N SER A 182 -16.15 -24.46 35.63
CA SER A 182 -14.73 -24.75 35.37
C SER A 182 -14.41 -26.27 35.25
N LEU A 183 -15.12 -27.10 36.02
CA LEU A 183 -14.95 -28.57 36.04
C LEU A 183 -15.48 -29.27 34.78
N GLU A 184 -16.62 -28.83 34.24
CA GLU A 184 -17.22 -29.44 33.05
C GLU A 184 -16.42 -29.16 31.77
N ARG A 185 -15.73 -28.01 31.72
CA ARG A 185 -14.83 -27.63 30.62
C ARG A 185 -13.66 -28.61 30.50
N SER A 186 -13.17 -29.15 31.61
CA SER A 186 -12.08 -30.14 31.65
C SER A 186 -12.56 -31.51 31.17
N ALA A 187 -13.77 -31.93 31.54
CA ALA A 187 -14.32 -33.24 31.16
C ALA A 187 -14.77 -33.30 29.67
N SER A 188 -15.31 -32.21 29.12
CA SER A 188 -15.68 -32.16 27.68
C SER A 188 -14.46 -32.08 26.76
N ALA A 189 -13.41 -31.36 27.18
CA ALA A 189 -12.15 -31.33 26.45
C ALA A 189 -11.44 -32.70 26.48
N CYS A 190 -11.61 -33.47 27.57
CA CYS A 190 -11.10 -34.83 27.68
C CYS A 190 -11.82 -35.80 26.70
N ARG A 191 -13.15 -35.69 26.56
CA ARG A 191 -13.93 -36.52 25.63
C ARG A 191 -13.68 -36.19 24.15
N GLN A 192 -13.49 -34.91 23.80
CA GLN A 192 -13.09 -34.53 22.44
C GLN A 192 -11.66 -34.97 22.10
N ARG A 193 -10.75 -35.01 23.08
CA ARG A 193 -9.39 -35.56 22.91
C ARG A 193 -9.39 -37.08 22.68
N LYS A 194 -10.29 -37.81 23.34
CA LYS A 194 -10.42 -39.27 23.16
C LYS A 194 -11.02 -39.63 21.78
N ALA A 195 -12.02 -38.88 21.33
CA ALA A 195 -12.57 -39.07 19.98
C ALA A 195 -11.56 -38.71 18.86
N LEU A 196 -10.64 -37.77 19.11
CA LEU A 196 -9.55 -37.44 18.18
C LEU A 196 -8.40 -38.45 18.24
N SER A 197 -8.12 -39.07 19.41
CA SER A 197 -7.09 -40.11 19.52
C SER A 197 -7.47 -41.39 18.79
N ASP A 198 -8.76 -41.73 18.78
CA ASP A 198 -9.25 -42.97 18.17
C ASP A 198 -9.25 -42.91 16.62
N VAL A 199 -9.26 -41.69 16.05
CA VAL A 199 -9.15 -41.46 14.58
C VAL A 199 -7.69 -41.43 14.10
N THR A 200 -6.72 -41.21 15.00
CA THR A 200 -5.29 -41.11 14.67
C THR A 200 -4.50 -42.41 14.86
N ASN A 201 -5.15 -43.52 15.22
CA ASN A 201 -4.46 -44.77 15.58
C ASN A 201 -4.11 -45.65 14.37
N THR A 202 -3.73 -45.04 13.25
CA THR A 202 -3.19 -45.75 12.08
C THR A 202 -2.02 -44.97 11.52
N GLN A 203 -0.84 -45.16 12.14
CA GLN A 203 0.51 -45.19 11.57
C GLN A 203 1.53 -44.85 12.67
N GLN A 204 2.23 -45.86 13.18
CA GLN A 204 3.47 -45.71 13.94
C GLN A 204 4.59 -45.31 12.96
N GLY A 205 4.64 -44.03 12.61
CA GLY A 205 5.78 -43.34 12.04
C GLY A 205 6.03 -42.11 12.90
N ASP A 206 7.28 -41.69 13.06
CA ASP A 206 7.73 -40.58 13.91
C ASP A 206 6.73 -39.39 13.87
N SER A 207 5.94 -39.20 14.93
CA SER A 207 4.76 -38.31 14.96
C SER A 207 5.13 -36.82 14.97
N ARG A 208 6.42 -36.52 14.79
CA ARG A 208 7.00 -35.18 14.74
C ARG A 208 6.86 -34.58 13.36
N LEU A 209 6.53 -33.30 13.32
CA LEU A 209 6.65 -32.48 12.12
C LEU A 209 8.11 -32.44 11.64
N SER A 210 8.30 -32.45 10.33
CA SER A 210 9.59 -32.06 9.74
C SER A 210 9.91 -30.61 10.10
N ALA A 211 11.20 -30.24 10.13
CA ALA A 211 11.62 -28.86 10.41
C ALA A 211 11.00 -27.86 9.42
N ALA A 212 10.82 -28.26 8.15
CA ALA A 212 10.18 -27.46 7.13
C ALA A 212 8.68 -27.23 7.41
N ASN A 213 7.93 -28.28 7.76
CA ASN A 213 6.51 -28.16 8.07
C ASN A 213 6.28 -27.34 9.34
N ASP A 214 7.12 -27.53 10.36
CA ASP A 214 7.11 -26.74 11.60
C ASP A 214 7.36 -25.25 11.32
N LEU A 215 8.40 -24.94 10.54
CA LEU A 215 8.73 -23.57 10.15
C LEU A 215 7.57 -22.93 9.36
N LEU A 216 7.01 -23.66 8.40
CA LEU A 216 5.88 -23.19 7.60
C LEU A 216 4.66 -22.89 8.47
N ILE A 217 4.27 -23.79 9.38
CA ILE A 217 3.18 -23.58 10.34
C ILE A 217 3.45 -22.38 11.23
N THR A 218 4.68 -22.22 11.72
CA THR A 218 5.11 -21.09 12.55
C THR A 218 4.90 -19.77 11.81
N LEU A 219 5.38 -19.68 10.56
CA LEU A 219 5.27 -18.48 9.71
C LEU A 219 3.82 -18.19 9.31
N ASP A 220 3.06 -19.21 8.91
CA ASP A 220 1.67 -19.05 8.47
C ASP A 220 0.73 -18.67 9.62
N SER A 221 0.97 -19.22 10.81
CA SER A 221 0.24 -18.89 12.03
C SER A 221 0.60 -17.51 12.58
N GLY A 222 1.72 -16.92 12.12
CA GLY A 222 2.20 -15.63 12.60
C GLY A 222 2.63 -15.64 14.07
N ILE A 223 2.99 -16.81 14.62
CA ILE A 223 3.51 -16.91 15.97
C ILE A 223 5.01 -16.61 15.98
N THR A 224 5.50 -16.01 17.06
CA THR A 224 6.94 -15.78 17.20
C THR A 224 7.66 -17.09 17.47
N PHE A 225 8.95 -17.17 17.14
CA PHE A 225 9.77 -18.34 17.47
C PHE A 225 9.76 -18.66 18.97
N LYS A 226 9.77 -17.62 19.82
CA LYS A 226 9.65 -17.77 21.28
C LYS A 226 8.30 -18.37 21.68
N ALA A 227 7.21 -17.95 21.03
CA ALA A 227 5.89 -18.54 21.25
C ALA A 227 5.83 -19.99 20.76
N ARG A 228 6.45 -20.31 19.61
CA ARG A 228 6.58 -21.68 19.11
C ARG A 228 7.38 -22.58 20.07
N GLU A 229 8.52 -22.12 20.59
CA GLU A 229 9.29 -22.84 21.62
C GLU A 229 8.49 -23.04 22.93
N ALA A 230 7.65 -22.07 23.32
CA ALA A 230 6.76 -22.22 24.47
C ALA A 230 5.64 -23.24 24.22
N LEU A 231 5.02 -23.21 23.02
CA LEU A 231 4.03 -24.21 22.61
C LEU A 231 4.65 -25.60 22.60
N LYS A 232 5.81 -25.78 21.95
CA LYS A 232 6.53 -27.06 21.94
C LYS A 232 6.73 -27.62 23.36
N ARG A 233 7.26 -26.81 24.30
CA ARG A 233 7.46 -27.23 25.69
C ARG A 233 6.16 -27.61 26.40
N SER A 234 5.10 -26.84 26.16
CA SER A 234 3.78 -27.11 26.74
C SER A 234 3.20 -28.44 26.25
N PHE A 235 3.25 -28.72 24.94
CA PHE A 235 2.76 -29.97 24.36
C PHE A 235 3.60 -31.18 24.80
N ALA A 236 4.93 -31.04 24.84
CA ALA A 236 5.82 -32.09 25.35
C ALA A 236 5.53 -32.43 26.82
N GLY A 237 5.22 -31.44 27.66
CA GLY A 237 4.80 -31.66 29.05
C GLY A 237 3.47 -32.42 29.21
N HIS A 238 2.68 -32.54 28.15
CA HIS A 238 1.46 -33.36 28.09
C HIS A 238 1.66 -34.68 27.33
N GLY A 239 2.91 -35.09 27.07
CA GLY A 239 3.22 -36.33 26.35
C GLY A 239 3.05 -36.26 24.83
N HIS A 240 2.89 -35.06 24.25
CA HIS A 240 2.73 -34.86 22.82
C HIS A 240 3.92 -34.06 22.26
N ASP A 241 4.94 -34.71 21.70
CA ASP A 241 6.06 -33.99 21.04
C ASP A 241 5.86 -33.92 19.53
N ILE A 242 4.88 -33.14 19.08
CA ILE A 242 4.49 -33.02 17.66
C ILE A 242 5.44 -32.08 16.89
N TRP A 243 6.19 -31.21 17.57
CA TRP A 243 7.00 -30.17 16.94
C TRP A 243 8.43 -30.66 16.63
N ALA A 244 9.01 -30.19 15.53
CA ALA A 244 10.39 -30.51 15.16
C ALA A 244 11.38 -30.10 16.27
N PRO A 245 12.58 -30.70 16.34
CA PRO A 245 13.63 -30.22 17.24
C PRO A 245 13.96 -28.74 16.96
N THR A 246 14.07 -27.93 18.01
CA THR A 246 14.32 -26.48 17.89
C THR A 246 15.62 -26.18 17.15
N TRP A 247 16.66 -26.99 17.36
CA TRP A 247 17.93 -26.85 16.66
C TRP A 247 17.78 -27.09 15.14
N ALA A 248 16.92 -28.04 14.73
CA ALA A 248 16.68 -28.35 13.32
C ALA A 248 15.95 -27.19 12.61
N VAL A 249 14.96 -26.59 13.28
CA VAL A 249 14.28 -25.39 12.76
C VAL A 249 15.24 -24.18 12.72
N LYS A 250 16.09 -24.01 13.74
CA LYS A 250 17.10 -22.93 13.77
C LYS A 250 18.14 -23.11 12.67
N ARG A 251 18.58 -24.35 12.40
CA ARG A 251 19.48 -24.69 11.31
C ARG A 251 18.84 -24.38 9.96
N LEU A 252 17.63 -24.89 9.70
CA LEU A 252 16.90 -24.62 8.46
C LEU A 252 16.67 -23.12 8.25
N LYS A 253 16.33 -22.38 9.31
CA LYS A 253 16.22 -20.92 9.25
C LYS A 253 17.54 -20.26 8.84
N ARG A 254 18.66 -20.73 9.39
CA ARG A 254 19.99 -20.20 9.07
C ARG A 254 20.34 -20.50 7.61
N GLU A 255 20.15 -21.74 7.16
CA GLU A 255 20.37 -22.16 5.77
C GLU A 255 19.50 -21.33 4.80
N LEU A 256 18.25 -21.06 5.15
CA LEU A 256 17.37 -20.19 4.37
C LEU A 256 17.87 -18.75 4.33
N VAL A 257 18.47 -18.21 5.40
CA VAL A 257 19.01 -16.84 5.44
C VAL A 257 20.35 -16.76 4.70
N GLU A 258 21.25 -17.71 4.92
CA GLU A 258 22.56 -17.79 4.25
C GLU A 258 22.42 -18.01 2.73
N GLY A 259 21.37 -18.71 2.30
CA GLY A 259 21.00 -18.85 0.89
C GLY A 259 20.15 -17.71 0.33
N THR A 260 19.91 -16.62 1.09
CA THR A 260 19.14 -15.49 0.57
C THR A 260 20.01 -14.43 -0.08
N ASN A 261 19.48 -13.82 -1.14
CA ASN A 261 20.04 -12.64 -1.79
C ASN A 261 19.80 -11.37 -0.96
N PHE A 262 20.09 -11.37 0.35
CA PHE A 262 19.95 -10.18 1.20
C PHE A 262 21.19 -9.91 2.05
N GLU A 263 21.53 -8.64 2.16
CA GLU A 263 22.60 -8.18 3.04
C GLU A 263 22.17 -6.94 3.83
N TRP A 264 22.85 -6.70 4.95
CA TRP A 264 22.72 -5.45 5.68
C TRP A 264 23.79 -4.48 5.17
N VAL A 265 23.37 -3.39 4.54
CA VAL A 265 24.25 -2.31 4.11
C VAL A 265 24.22 -1.19 5.14
N SER A 266 25.37 -0.53 5.32
CA SER A 266 25.63 0.53 6.31
C SER A 266 25.52 0.11 7.78
N GLU A 267 26.06 0.96 8.67
CA GLU A 267 26.06 0.73 10.11
C GLU A 267 25.09 1.65 10.89
N GLY A 268 24.81 1.32 12.14
CA GLY A 268 24.05 2.19 13.05
C GLY A 268 22.63 2.53 12.56
N GLN A 269 22.32 3.84 12.50
CA GLN A 269 20.99 4.35 12.10
C GLN A 269 20.78 4.37 10.58
N THR A 270 21.84 4.22 9.78
CA THR A 270 21.76 4.15 8.31
C THR A 270 21.59 2.72 7.81
N ARG A 271 21.67 1.74 8.72
CA ARG A 271 21.50 0.32 8.42
C ARG A 271 20.20 0.02 7.66
N ALA A 272 20.36 -0.62 6.51
CA ALA A 272 19.29 -1.07 5.62
C ALA A 272 19.48 -2.54 5.27
N LEU A 273 18.40 -3.31 5.25
CA LEU A 273 18.37 -4.64 4.65
C LEU A 273 18.07 -4.45 3.16
N VAL A 274 18.89 -5.00 2.28
CA VAL A 274 18.75 -4.84 0.83
C VAL A 274 18.91 -6.17 0.11
N CYS A 275 18.16 -6.34 -0.97
CA CYS A 275 18.30 -7.47 -1.87
C CYS A 275 19.54 -7.26 -2.75
N THR A 276 20.48 -8.20 -2.69
CA THR A 276 21.76 -8.13 -3.42
C THR A 276 21.60 -8.49 -4.90
N ASP A 277 20.66 -9.39 -5.22
CA ASP A 277 20.36 -9.82 -6.58
C ASP A 277 18.84 -9.90 -6.79
N VAL A 278 18.29 -8.79 -7.32
CA VAL A 278 16.88 -8.62 -7.64
C VAL A 278 16.46 -9.56 -8.75
N ARG A 279 17.30 -9.77 -9.78
CA ARG A 279 16.99 -10.63 -10.92
C ARG A 279 16.81 -12.07 -10.46
N ALA A 280 17.78 -12.64 -9.74
CA ALA A 280 17.69 -14.01 -9.25
C ALA A 280 16.52 -14.20 -8.28
N MET A 281 16.21 -13.19 -7.44
CA MET A 281 15.04 -13.23 -6.58
C MET A 281 13.73 -13.32 -7.39
N VAL A 282 13.60 -12.49 -8.43
CA VAL A 282 12.41 -12.49 -9.30
C VAL A 282 12.30 -13.80 -10.08
N GLU A 283 13.39 -14.25 -10.71
CA GLU A 283 13.43 -15.50 -11.49
C GLU A 283 13.10 -16.72 -10.62
N GLY A 284 13.70 -16.84 -9.43
CA GLY A 284 13.39 -17.90 -8.48
C GLY A 284 11.93 -17.85 -8.01
N ARG A 285 11.38 -16.65 -7.82
CA ARG A 285 9.97 -16.49 -7.47
C ARG A 285 9.03 -16.90 -8.60
N LEU A 286 9.34 -16.52 -9.84
CA LEU A 286 8.57 -16.90 -11.04
C LEU A 286 8.62 -18.41 -11.26
N GLN A 287 9.80 -19.03 -11.09
CA GLN A 287 9.99 -20.47 -11.13
C GLN A 287 9.06 -21.19 -10.14
N ALA A 288 9.06 -20.76 -8.87
CA ALA A 288 8.18 -21.35 -7.84
C ALA A 288 6.68 -21.16 -8.16
N LEU A 289 6.30 -20.04 -8.79
CA LEU A 289 4.93 -19.82 -9.24
C LEU A 289 4.56 -20.71 -10.43
N ALA A 290 5.48 -20.94 -11.36
CA ALA A 290 5.29 -21.82 -12.51
C ALA A 290 5.14 -23.28 -12.07
N GLU A 291 6.03 -23.78 -11.20
CA GLU A 291 6.00 -25.14 -10.66
C GLU A 291 4.72 -25.43 -9.86
N SER A 292 4.22 -24.43 -9.14
CA SER A 292 2.98 -24.56 -8.38
C SER A 292 1.71 -24.32 -9.20
N GLY A 293 1.82 -24.09 -10.52
CA GLY A 293 0.69 -23.80 -11.40
C GLY A 293 -0.05 -22.49 -11.07
N ARG A 294 0.58 -21.58 -10.33
CA ARG A 294 0.00 -20.30 -9.89
C ARG A 294 0.35 -19.13 -10.79
N LEU A 295 1.39 -19.27 -11.61
CA LEU A 295 1.75 -18.30 -12.63
C LEU A 295 0.70 -18.30 -13.75
N GLN A 296 0.11 -17.13 -14.00
CA GLN A 296 -0.90 -16.92 -15.04
C GLN A 296 -0.31 -16.07 -16.16
N LEU A 297 0.14 -16.73 -17.21
CA LEU A 297 0.44 -16.08 -18.49
C LEU A 297 -0.89 -15.91 -19.25
N HIS A 298 -1.69 -14.93 -18.84
CA HIS A 298 -3.00 -14.69 -19.43
C HIS A 298 -2.86 -14.28 -20.91
N GLN A 299 -3.87 -14.56 -21.76
CA GLN A 299 -3.92 -14.14 -23.17
C GLN A 299 -3.66 -12.64 -23.42
N GLN A 300 -3.90 -11.77 -22.43
CA GLN A 300 -3.60 -10.34 -22.49
C GLN A 300 -2.18 -9.97 -22.01
N PHE A 301 -1.53 -10.84 -21.22
CA PHE A 301 -0.16 -10.67 -20.69
C PHE A 301 0.84 -11.65 -21.31
N VAL A 302 0.48 -12.37 -22.37
CA VAL A 302 1.27 -13.53 -22.87
C VAL A 302 2.70 -13.14 -23.23
N SER A 303 2.89 -11.89 -23.64
CA SER A 303 4.20 -11.40 -24.05
C SER A 303 5.08 -10.93 -22.90
N GLN A 304 4.57 -10.64 -21.69
CA GLN A 304 5.37 -9.99 -20.64
C GLN A 304 5.03 -10.34 -19.19
N ILE A 305 6.04 -10.26 -18.32
CA ILE A 305 5.89 -10.33 -16.86
C ILE A 305 5.67 -8.92 -16.32
N VAL A 306 4.53 -8.72 -15.66
CA VAL A 306 4.22 -7.47 -14.96
C VAL A 306 4.78 -7.54 -13.55
N LEU A 307 5.71 -6.63 -13.24
CA LEU A 307 6.25 -6.42 -11.91
C LEU A 307 5.77 -5.08 -11.38
N VAL A 308 5.21 -5.05 -10.18
CA VAL A 308 4.73 -3.81 -9.56
C VAL A 308 5.61 -3.48 -8.37
N LEU A 309 6.37 -2.39 -8.50
CA LEU A 309 7.15 -1.79 -7.44
C LEU A 309 6.22 -1.06 -6.46
N THR A 310 6.36 -1.35 -5.18
CA THR A 310 5.58 -0.73 -4.10
C THR A 310 6.48 -0.38 -2.94
N GLY A 311 6.11 0.69 -2.23
CA GLY A 311 6.78 1.08 -1.00
C GLY A 311 5.83 1.83 -0.08
N ASP A 312 6.07 1.68 1.23
CA ASP A 312 5.34 2.41 2.26
C ASP A 312 6.22 2.61 3.49
N LYS A 313 5.96 3.72 4.19
CA LYS A 313 6.48 3.95 5.52
C LYS A 313 5.48 3.43 6.55
N GLY A 314 5.82 2.33 7.19
CA GLY A 314 5.04 1.74 8.28
C GLY A 314 5.58 2.08 9.67
N GLY A 315 4.74 1.95 10.70
CA GLY A 315 5.13 2.07 12.11
C GLY A 315 4.89 3.44 12.74
N ASP A 316 4.82 3.49 14.07
CA ASP A 316 4.58 4.70 14.85
C ASP A 316 5.84 5.22 15.53
N GLY A 317 6.24 6.46 15.22
CA GLY A 317 7.31 7.18 15.91
C GLY A 317 8.67 6.48 15.88
N VAL A 318 8.95 5.68 16.91
CA VAL A 318 10.25 5.11 17.28
C VAL A 318 10.64 3.88 16.44
N ALA A 319 9.68 3.22 15.78
CA ALA A 319 9.91 2.05 14.92
C ALA A 319 9.48 2.28 13.46
N ALA A 320 9.53 3.54 13.00
CA ALA A 320 9.21 3.90 11.64
C ALA A 320 10.14 3.17 10.66
N THR A 321 9.57 2.27 9.86
CA THR A 321 10.29 1.43 8.91
C THR A 321 9.76 1.68 7.51
N THR A 322 10.64 2.14 6.65
CA THR A 322 10.39 2.24 5.21
C THR A 322 10.70 0.90 4.57
N LYS A 323 9.81 0.41 3.73
CA LYS A 323 9.93 -0.89 3.06
C LYS A 323 9.72 -0.69 1.57
N LEU A 324 10.54 -1.36 0.77
CA LEU A 324 10.43 -1.46 -0.68
C LEU A 324 10.17 -2.92 -1.02
N GLY A 325 9.19 -3.17 -1.88
CA GLY A 325 8.82 -4.50 -2.29
C GLY A 325 8.35 -4.55 -3.74
N LEU A 326 8.26 -5.77 -4.24
CA LEU A 326 7.88 -6.09 -5.60
C LEU A 326 6.75 -7.10 -5.59
N VAL A 327 5.81 -6.94 -6.52
CA VAL A 327 4.65 -7.81 -6.65
C VAL A 327 4.56 -8.29 -8.09
N ILE A 328 4.35 -9.59 -8.29
CA ILE A 328 4.09 -10.17 -9.62
C ILE A 328 2.62 -10.03 -9.97
N GLY A 329 2.31 -9.36 -11.10
CA GLY A 329 0.95 -9.18 -11.60
C GLY A 329 0.34 -10.44 -12.19
N ASN A 330 1.16 -11.31 -12.78
CA ASN A 330 0.79 -12.54 -13.49
C ASN A 330 0.36 -13.69 -12.55
N VAL A 331 -0.53 -13.44 -11.60
CA VAL A 331 -1.08 -14.46 -10.69
C VAL A 331 -2.56 -14.22 -10.45
N ALA A 332 -3.28 -15.26 -10.01
CA ALA A 332 -4.70 -15.13 -9.74
C ALA A 332 -5.01 -14.03 -8.71
N HIS A 333 -4.19 -13.87 -7.67
CA HIS A 333 -4.45 -12.91 -6.59
C HIS A 333 -3.22 -12.02 -6.37
N PRO A 334 -2.99 -11.03 -7.27
CA PRO A 334 -1.77 -10.22 -7.22
C PRO A 334 -1.66 -9.46 -5.89
N ASN A 335 -2.80 -9.12 -5.31
CA ASN A 335 -2.95 -8.41 -4.05
C ASN A 335 -2.83 -9.25 -2.77
N SER A 336 -2.45 -10.52 -2.90
CA SER A 336 -2.15 -11.34 -1.73
C SER A 336 -0.86 -10.88 -1.06
N PRO A 337 -0.80 -10.74 0.28
CA PRO A 337 0.46 -10.54 0.99
C PRO A 337 1.48 -11.65 0.75
N ARG A 338 1.04 -12.85 0.34
CA ARG A 338 1.92 -13.96 -0.04
C ARG A 338 2.60 -13.74 -1.40
N ASN A 339 2.23 -12.69 -2.13
CA ASN A 339 2.76 -12.34 -3.44
C ASN A 339 3.70 -11.12 -3.41
N LEU A 340 3.88 -10.52 -2.23
CA LEU A 340 4.84 -9.44 -2.04
C LEU A 340 6.21 -10.04 -1.72
N SER A 341 7.18 -9.77 -2.58
CA SER A 341 8.60 -10.00 -2.31
C SER A 341 9.21 -8.73 -1.73
N LEU A 342 9.94 -8.85 -0.61
CA LEU A 342 10.69 -7.73 -0.06
C LEU A 342 11.91 -7.45 -0.96
N LEU A 343 12.21 -6.19 -1.25
CA LEU A 343 13.46 -5.79 -1.89
C LEU A 343 14.39 -5.12 -0.88
N GLY A 344 13.83 -4.35 0.05
CA GLY A 344 14.63 -3.78 1.12
C GLY A 344 13.79 -3.14 2.21
N ALA A 345 14.43 -2.91 3.36
CA ALA A 345 13.82 -2.25 4.50
C ALA A 345 14.86 -1.48 5.33
N TYR A 346 14.49 -0.31 5.82
CA TYR A 346 15.33 0.45 6.76
C TYR A 346 14.48 1.22 7.78
N PHE A 347 15.12 1.60 8.89
CA PHE A 347 14.52 2.49 9.88
C PHE A 347 14.69 3.94 9.44
N GLY A 348 13.58 4.65 9.20
CA GLY A 348 13.63 6.02 8.71
C GLY A 348 12.43 6.44 7.89
N ASN A 349 12.56 7.60 7.27
CA ASN A 349 11.57 8.20 6.38
C ASN A 349 11.78 7.76 4.93
N ASP A 350 10.71 7.76 4.18
CA ASP A 350 10.60 7.49 2.75
C ASP A 350 10.84 8.76 1.89
N ASP A 351 11.76 9.64 2.32
CA ASP A 351 12.17 10.78 1.49
C ASP A 351 13.23 10.37 0.46
N ARG A 352 13.36 11.17 -0.62
CA ARG A 352 14.25 10.92 -1.76
C ARG A 352 15.66 10.56 -1.32
N ARG A 353 16.25 11.35 -0.42
CA ARG A 353 17.63 11.18 0.04
C ARG A 353 17.80 9.85 0.77
N ASN A 354 16.91 9.53 1.71
CA ASN A 354 16.98 8.24 2.41
C ASN A 354 16.76 7.04 1.47
N LEU A 355 15.89 7.17 0.46
CA LEU A 355 15.70 6.12 -0.54
C LEU A 355 16.96 5.93 -1.39
N GLU A 356 17.55 7.01 -1.87
CA GLU A 356 18.79 7.00 -2.66
C GLU A 356 19.96 6.42 -1.88
N ASP A 357 20.23 6.94 -0.68
CA ASP A 357 21.34 6.53 0.18
C ASP A 357 21.28 5.04 0.53
N ARG A 358 20.07 4.45 0.61
CA ARG A 358 19.86 3.11 1.16
C ARG A 358 19.44 2.05 0.16
N PHE A 359 18.82 2.44 -0.96
CA PHE A 359 18.28 1.52 -1.96
C PHE A 359 18.84 1.77 -3.38
N SER A 360 19.88 2.60 -3.54
CA SER A 360 20.53 2.86 -4.84
C SER A 360 20.87 1.59 -5.60
N SER A 361 21.49 0.60 -4.94
CA SER A 361 21.85 -0.68 -5.56
C SER A 361 20.64 -1.43 -6.12
N ILE A 362 19.52 -1.42 -5.39
CA ILE A 362 18.26 -2.04 -5.83
C ILE A 362 17.70 -1.28 -7.04
N PHE A 363 17.72 0.05 -7.01
CA PHE A 363 17.20 0.86 -8.10
C PHE A 363 17.99 0.70 -9.40
N THR A 364 19.32 0.63 -9.32
CA THR A 364 20.17 0.31 -10.47
C THR A 364 19.76 -1.04 -11.07
N GLN A 365 19.65 -2.10 -10.25
CA GLN A 365 19.24 -3.42 -10.73
C GLN A 365 17.84 -3.43 -11.35
N LEU A 366 16.89 -2.67 -10.80
CA LEU A 366 15.55 -2.53 -11.37
C LEU A 366 15.55 -1.81 -12.73
N ASN A 367 16.42 -0.82 -12.91
CA ASN A 367 16.56 -0.09 -14.18
C ASN A 367 17.15 -0.97 -15.29
N ASP A 368 17.96 -1.97 -14.92
CA ASP A 368 18.58 -2.92 -15.83
C ASP A 368 17.72 -4.19 -16.06
N LEU A 369 16.62 -4.37 -15.31
CA LEU A 369 15.75 -5.54 -15.39
C LEU A 369 14.76 -5.43 -16.57
N ARG A 370 15.20 -5.79 -17.78
CA ARG A 370 14.39 -5.74 -19.01
C ARG A 370 13.62 -7.02 -19.31
N ASP A 371 14.14 -8.15 -18.87
CA ASP A 371 13.61 -9.49 -19.11
C ASP A 371 13.99 -10.41 -17.94
N VAL A 372 13.33 -11.57 -17.85
CA VAL A 372 13.58 -12.60 -16.85
C VAL A 372 13.50 -13.98 -17.50
N SER A 373 14.34 -14.90 -17.01
CA SER A 373 14.44 -16.26 -17.54
C SER A 373 14.06 -17.31 -16.49
N PHE A 374 13.14 -18.21 -16.83
CA PHE A 374 12.71 -19.30 -15.94
C PHE A 374 12.13 -20.48 -16.74
N PHE A 375 11.94 -21.64 -16.10
CA PHE A 375 11.41 -22.83 -16.75
C PHE A 375 9.89 -22.90 -16.67
N ILE A 376 9.25 -23.19 -17.81
CA ILE A 376 7.81 -23.47 -17.91
C ILE A 376 7.66 -24.78 -18.69
N ALA A 377 7.00 -25.77 -18.08
CA ALA A 377 6.81 -27.10 -18.67
C ALA A 377 8.13 -27.70 -19.20
N GLY A 378 9.20 -27.61 -18.40
CA GLY A 378 10.53 -28.14 -18.73
C GLY A 378 11.33 -27.35 -19.76
N ARG A 379 10.80 -26.25 -20.31
CA ARG A 379 11.52 -25.38 -21.26
C ARG A 379 11.90 -24.06 -20.62
N ARG A 380 13.17 -23.66 -20.77
CA ARG A 380 13.61 -22.31 -20.37
C ARG A 380 12.97 -21.29 -21.31
N ARG A 381 12.32 -20.27 -20.72
CA ARG A 381 11.75 -19.14 -21.45
C ARG A 381 12.32 -17.85 -20.89
N THR A 382 12.64 -16.93 -21.79
CA THR A 382 12.99 -15.55 -21.47
C THR A 382 11.83 -14.67 -21.88
N VAL A 383 11.34 -13.87 -20.95
CA VAL A 383 10.12 -13.07 -21.12
C VAL A 383 10.43 -11.63 -20.72
N PRO A 384 10.05 -10.61 -21.52
CA PRO A 384 10.26 -9.21 -21.16
C PRO A 384 9.47 -8.84 -19.91
N VAL A 385 9.96 -7.81 -19.21
CA VAL A 385 9.40 -7.29 -17.97
C VAL A 385 8.77 -5.93 -18.22
N GLN A 386 7.53 -5.75 -17.76
CA GLN A 386 6.90 -4.45 -17.59
C GLN A 386 6.97 -4.06 -16.11
N LEU A 387 7.66 -2.97 -15.79
CA LEU A 387 7.78 -2.46 -14.43
C LEU A 387 6.77 -1.33 -14.19
N LEU A 388 5.84 -1.54 -13.26
CA LEU A 388 4.84 -0.57 -12.83
C LEU A 388 5.20 0.01 -11.46
N LEU A 389 4.81 1.25 -11.20
CA LEU A 389 4.95 1.89 -9.87
C LEU A 389 3.58 2.06 -9.21
N CYS A 390 3.35 1.40 -8.07
CA CYS A 390 2.16 1.60 -7.25
C CYS A 390 2.55 1.85 -5.79
N ALA A 391 2.62 3.13 -5.40
CA ALA A 391 2.94 3.54 -4.04
C ALA A 391 2.09 4.75 -3.62
N ASP A 392 2.20 5.17 -2.36
CA ASP A 392 1.55 6.40 -1.94
C ASP A 392 2.11 7.63 -2.69
N LEU A 393 1.38 8.75 -2.67
CA LEU A 393 1.76 9.93 -3.45
C LEU A 393 3.11 10.52 -3.02
N LYS A 394 3.47 10.37 -1.74
CA LYS A 394 4.73 10.89 -1.20
C LYS A 394 5.89 10.03 -1.71
N PHE A 395 5.76 8.71 -1.58
CA PHE A 395 6.73 7.73 -2.05
C PHE A 395 6.89 7.79 -3.58
N THR A 396 5.77 7.88 -4.31
CA THR A 396 5.76 8.07 -5.77
C THR A 396 6.49 9.35 -6.17
N SER A 397 6.23 10.45 -5.47
CA SER A 397 6.92 11.72 -5.77
C SER A 397 8.42 11.61 -5.49
N ALA A 398 8.81 10.92 -4.41
CA ALA A 398 10.22 10.70 -4.09
C ALA A 398 10.91 9.84 -5.17
N LEU A 399 10.31 8.73 -5.61
CA LEU A 399 10.89 7.90 -6.67
C LEU A 399 11.02 8.62 -8.01
N LEU A 400 10.02 9.44 -8.37
CA LEU A 400 10.04 10.16 -9.64
C LEU A 400 10.87 11.46 -9.60
N GLY A 401 11.41 11.86 -8.44
CA GLY A 401 12.10 13.15 -8.30
C GLY A 401 11.17 14.38 -8.32
N HIS A 402 9.88 14.17 -8.14
CA HIS A 402 8.85 15.20 -8.14
C HIS A 402 8.80 15.96 -6.80
N GLN A 403 8.56 17.28 -6.84
CA GLN A 403 8.48 18.17 -5.66
C GLN A 403 7.34 17.81 -4.66
N GLY A 404 6.42 16.94 -5.06
CA GLY A 404 5.36 16.40 -4.22
C GLY A 404 4.09 17.25 -4.16
N SER A 405 3.17 16.87 -3.27
CA SER A 405 1.83 17.48 -3.20
C SER A 405 1.83 18.97 -2.81
N ALA A 406 2.93 19.47 -2.25
CA ALA A 406 3.13 20.86 -1.88
C ALA A 406 3.62 21.76 -3.04
N ALA A 407 3.90 21.20 -4.21
CA ALA A 407 4.32 21.92 -5.41
C ALA A 407 3.21 22.74 -6.08
N SER A 408 3.61 23.64 -6.99
CA SER A 408 2.72 24.37 -7.90
C SER A 408 1.95 23.42 -8.83
N PHE A 409 2.60 22.33 -9.24
CA PHE A 409 2.06 21.20 -9.98
C PHE A 409 2.00 19.98 -9.05
N PRO A 410 0.95 19.81 -8.24
CA PRO A 410 0.98 18.82 -7.16
C PRO A 410 0.66 17.39 -7.63
N CYS A 411 0.40 17.18 -8.92
CA CYS A 411 0.16 15.88 -9.53
C CYS A 411 1.42 15.42 -10.27
N PRO A 412 2.04 14.28 -9.91
CA PRO A 412 3.23 13.79 -10.59
C PRO A 412 2.95 13.17 -11.98
N LEU A 413 1.69 13.20 -12.44
CA LEU A 413 1.27 12.57 -13.70
C LEU A 413 0.79 13.58 -14.75
N CYS A 414 0.65 14.87 -14.42
CA CYS A 414 0.24 15.89 -15.41
C CYS A 414 0.54 17.33 -14.98
N THR A 415 0.38 18.25 -15.93
CA THR A 415 0.57 19.70 -15.80
C THR A 415 -0.48 20.46 -14.98
N ALA A 416 -1.39 19.80 -14.27
CA ALA A 416 -2.46 20.51 -13.55
C ALA A 416 -1.87 21.37 -12.41
N ARG A 417 -2.09 22.68 -12.46
CA ARG A 417 -1.70 23.60 -11.39
C ARG A 417 -2.60 23.42 -10.17
N ARG A 418 -2.10 23.73 -8.98
CA ARG A 418 -2.86 23.64 -7.72
C ARG A 418 -4.24 24.32 -7.79
N LYS A 419 -4.31 25.51 -8.39
CA LYS A 419 -5.57 26.29 -8.52
C LYS A 419 -6.52 25.72 -9.58
N GLU A 420 -6.01 24.86 -10.47
CA GLU A 420 -6.71 24.34 -11.66
C GLU A 420 -6.98 22.83 -11.55
N LEU A 421 -6.74 22.21 -10.38
CA LEU A 421 -7.01 20.78 -10.18
C LEU A 421 -8.47 20.40 -10.44
N SER A 422 -9.39 21.36 -10.35
CA SER A 422 -10.82 21.22 -10.69
C SER A 422 -11.14 21.27 -12.18
N ASN A 423 -10.20 21.68 -13.04
CA ASN A 423 -10.50 22.03 -14.44
C ASN A 423 -10.29 20.87 -15.42
N LYS A 424 -9.57 19.80 -15.04
CA LYS A 424 -9.18 18.69 -15.94
C LYS A 424 -9.64 17.34 -15.43
N ILE A 425 -10.71 16.78 -16.02
CA ILE A 425 -11.47 15.67 -15.42
C ILE A 425 -12.07 14.77 -16.48
N VAL A 426 -11.98 13.45 -16.24
CA VAL A 426 -12.59 12.34 -17.00
C VAL A 426 -12.52 12.54 -18.52
N GLY A 427 -11.52 11.92 -19.14
CA GLY A 427 -11.27 11.98 -20.58
C GLY A 427 -9.92 11.33 -20.90
N ALA A 428 -9.37 11.56 -22.10
CA ALA A 428 -8.02 11.11 -22.42
C ALA A 428 -7.01 11.61 -21.37
N ARG A 429 -5.96 10.82 -21.12
CA ARG A 429 -4.95 11.17 -20.13
C ARG A 429 -4.41 12.58 -20.45
N PRO A 430 -4.38 13.50 -19.47
CA PRO A 430 -3.87 14.84 -19.72
C PRO A 430 -2.38 14.76 -20.09
N SER A 431 -2.12 14.83 -21.39
CA SER A 431 -0.81 15.08 -21.98
C SER A 431 -0.65 16.61 -22.09
N PRO A 432 0.56 17.18 -21.91
CA PRO A 432 1.85 16.54 -21.62
C PRO A 432 2.11 16.25 -20.13
N PRO A 433 3.23 15.56 -19.79
CA PRO A 433 3.78 15.49 -18.43
C PRO A 433 3.96 16.88 -17.78
N PRO A 434 4.02 16.97 -16.43
CA PRO A 434 4.38 18.22 -15.77
C PRO A 434 5.64 18.84 -16.40
N PRO A 435 5.76 20.19 -16.44
CA PRO A 435 6.98 20.83 -16.93
C PRO A 435 8.20 20.34 -16.15
N GLU A 436 9.37 20.31 -16.78
CA GLU A 436 10.63 19.79 -16.22
C GLU A 436 10.92 20.35 -14.81
N ASN A 437 10.60 21.62 -14.56
CA ASN A 437 10.78 22.26 -13.26
C ASN A 437 9.95 21.65 -12.10
N SER A 438 8.99 20.78 -12.39
CA SER A 438 8.24 20.01 -11.37
C SER A 438 9.02 18.79 -10.87
N TYR A 439 9.98 18.32 -11.67
CA TYR A 439 10.92 17.24 -11.38
C TYR A 439 12.28 17.86 -11.10
N ILE A 440 12.55 18.09 -9.83
CA ILE A 440 13.79 18.74 -9.39
C ILE A 440 14.97 17.77 -9.28
N TRP A 441 14.70 16.48 -9.43
CA TRP A 441 15.70 15.42 -9.40
C TRP A 441 15.43 14.41 -10.52
N PRO A 442 16.46 13.74 -11.04
CA PRO A 442 16.28 12.55 -11.86
C PRO A 442 15.48 11.48 -11.10
N PRO A 443 14.67 10.67 -11.80
CA PRO A 443 13.96 9.57 -11.18
C PRO A 443 14.96 8.53 -10.66
N LEU A 444 14.63 7.93 -9.51
CA LEU A 444 15.39 6.80 -8.96
C LEU A 444 15.20 5.52 -9.79
N VAL A 445 14.00 5.35 -10.34
CA VAL A 445 13.65 4.19 -11.17
C VAL A 445 13.03 4.70 -12.47
N ASN A 446 13.54 4.19 -13.60
CA ASN A 446 13.13 4.54 -14.95
C ASN A 446 11.78 3.89 -15.29
N ILE A 447 10.69 4.55 -14.86
CA ILE A 447 9.32 4.10 -15.08
C ILE A 447 8.61 5.16 -15.91
N ALA A 448 8.04 4.76 -17.04
CA ALA A 448 7.23 5.64 -17.87
C ALA A 448 6.03 6.13 -17.07
N LEU A 449 5.57 7.36 -17.28
CA LEU A 449 4.50 7.90 -16.44
C LEU A 449 3.22 7.07 -16.57
N GLU A 450 2.95 6.50 -17.74
CA GLU A 450 1.84 5.57 -18.04
C GLU A 450 1.85 4.32 -17.18
N ASP A 451 3.04 3.87 -16.77
CA ASP A 451 3.24 2.73 -15.89
C ASP A 451 3.16 3.11 -14.40
N VAL A 452 2.93 4.40 -14.08
CA VAL A 452 2.66 4.84 -12.71
C VAL A 452 1.18 4.67 -12.40
N VAL A 453 0.91 3.73 -11.51
CA VAL A 453 -0.42 3.30 -11.14
C VAL A 453 -1.04 4.25 -10.11
N PRO A 454 -2.24 4.82 -10.36
CA PRO A 454 -2.97 5.54 -9.34
C PRO A 454 -3.28 4.63 -8.13
N PRO A 455 -2.82 4.96 -6.91
CA PRO A 455 -2.89 4.06 -5.77
C PRO A 455 -4.31 4.02 -5.20
N SER A 456 -5.20 3.25 -5.84
CA SER A 456 -6.65 3.28 -5.58
C SER A 456 -6.98 3.13 -4.10
N PHE A 457 -6.26 2.30 -3.34
CA PHE A 457 -6.42 2.19 -1.89
C PHE A 457 -6.30 3.55 -1.19
N HIS A 458 -5.28 4.34 -1.51
CA HIS A 458 -5.04 5.65 -0.91
C HIS A 458 -5.93 6.75 -1.45
N LEU A 459 -6.40 6.62 -2.69
CA LEU A 459 -7.36 7.54 -3.30
C LEU A 459 -8.73 7.38 -2.63
N LEU A 460 -9.25 6.15 -2.57
CA LEU A 460 -10.52 5.81 -1.94
C LEU A 460 -10.50 6.13 -0.44
N HIS A 461 -9.43 5.72 0.28
CA HIS A 461 -9.26 6.05 1.69
C HIS A 461 -9.24 7.56 1.93
N GLY A 462 -8.49 8.31 1.12
CA GLY A 462 -8.34 9.76 1.28
C GLY A 462 -9.61 10.55 0.96
N ASN A 463 -10.36 10.15 -0.06
CA ASN A 463 -11.61 10.82 -0.44
C ASN A 463 -12.77 10.42 0.48
N GLY A 464 -12.88 9.14 0.85
CA GLY A 464 -13.89 8.67 1.80
C GLY A 464 -13.72 9.27 3.20
N GLN A 465 -12.48 9.39 3.68
CA GLN A 465 -12.16 10.09 4.93
C GLN A 465 -12.73 11.51 4.96
N ARG A 466 -12.65 12.27 3.84
CA ARG A 466 -13.15 13.65 3.80
C ARG A 466 -14.66 13.73 3.86
N ILE A 467 -15.37 12.82 3.19
CA ILE A 467 -16.84 12.81 3.24
C ILE A 467 -17.30 12.52 4.67
N ILE A 468 -16.67 11.55 5.35
CA ILE A 468 -16.99 11.28 6.75
C ILE A 468 -16.60 12.43 7.67
N ASP A 469 -15.44 13.07 7.46
CA ASP A 469 -15.05 14.24 8.24
C ASP A 469 -16.05 15.40 8.05
N ALA A 470 -16.57 15.58 6.83
CA ALA A 470 -17.62 16.55 6.56
C ALA A 470 -18.93 16.20 7.29
N ILE A 471 -19.34 14.93 7.29
CA ILE A 471 -20.51 14.45 8.03
C ILE A 471 -20.34 14.67 9.54
N CYS A 472 -19.18 14.31 10.11
CA CYS A 472 -18.89 14.54 11.52
C CYS A 472 -18.96 16.04 11.86
N ALA A 473 -18.31 16.89 11.06
CA ALA A 473 -18.31 18.33 11.29
C ALA A 473 -19.72 18.95 11.20
N GLU A 474 -20.58 18.48 10.29
CA GLU A 474 -21.99 18.90 10.23
C GLU A 474 -22.78 18.51 11.48
N ALA A 475 -22.55 17.30 11.99
CA ALA A 475 -23.20 16.86 13.22
C ALA A 475 -22.68 17.60 14.46
N ASP A 476 -21.39 17.92 14.51
CA ASP A 476 -20.79 18.68 15.62
C ASP A 476 -21.38 20.08 15.72
N VAL A 477 -21.55 20.78 14.58
CA VAL A 477 -22.23 22.10 14.53
C VAL A 477 -23.65 22.03 15.11
N ARG A 478 -24.28 20.85 15.00
CA ARG A 478 -25.65 20.58 15.47
C ARG A 478 -25.71 19.91 16.83
N GLN A 479 -24.58 19.78 17.53
CA GLN A 479 -24.48 19.09 18.83
C GLN A 479 -24.95 17.62 18.77
N LYS A 480 -24.76 16.96 17.62
CA LYS A 480 -25.07 15.54 17.40
C LYS A 480 -23.84 14.70 17.05
N GLY A 481 -22.64 15.20 17.33
CA GLY A 481 -21.37 14.49 17.10
C GLY A 481 -21.33 13.10 17.75
N ASP A 482 -21.86 12.99 18.98
CA ASP A 482 -21.90 11.74 19.73
C ASP A 482 -22.79 10.67 19.08
N ASP A 483 -23.88 11.05 18.40
CA ASP A 483 -24.74 10.11 17.66
C ASP A 483 -23.96 9.50 16.48
N ILE A 484 -23.22 10.32 15.73
CA ILE A 484 -22.37 9.83 14.64
C ILE A 484 -21.27 8.91 15.18
N GLN A 485 -20.62 9.30 16.27
CA GLN A 485 -19.56 8.51 16.87
C GLN A 485 -20.07 7.15 17.38
N ARG A 486 -21.29 7.11 17.93
CA ARG A 486 -21.98 5.87 18.31
C ARG A 486 -22.25 4.99 17.09
N ARG A 487 -22.87 5.53 16.03
CA ARG A 487 -23.19 4.78 14.79
C ARG A 487 -21.95 4.22 14.11
N LEU A 488 -20.88 5.00 14.03
CA LEU A 488 -19.59 4.53 13.53
C LEU A 488 -19.05 3.38 14.40
N SER A 489 -19.15 3.50 15.72
CA SER A 489 -18.71 2.45 16.65
C SER A 489 -19.53 1.16 16.51
N GLU A 490 -20.85 1.27 16.32
CA GLU A 490 -21.76 0.14 16.03
C GLU A 490 -21.43 -0.55 14.72
N ALA A 491 -21.01 0.20 13.70
CA ALA A 491 -20.47 -0.32 12.44
C ALA A 491 -19.04 -0.90 12.58
N GLY A 492 -18.48 -0.91 13.79
CA GLY A 492 -17.13 -1.41 14.06
C GLY A 492 -16.02 -0.52 13.49
N VAL A 493 -16.30 0.77 13.33
CA VAL A 493 -15.40 1.81 12.79
C VAL A 493 -14.92 2.70 13.93
N ARG A 494 -13.61 2.92 14.04
CA ARG A 494 -13.04 3.76 15.10
C ARG A 494 -11.97 4.69 14.56
N ARG A 495 -11.99 5.96 14.99
CA ARG A 495 -10.88 6.89 14.70
C ARG A 495 -9.64 6.44 15.45
N HIS A 496 -8.50 6.50 14.79
CA HIS A 496 -7.22 6.21 15.41
C HIS A 496 -6.95 7.24 16.54
N PRO A 497 -6.59 6.80 17.77
CA PRO A 497 -6.52 7.70 18.92
C PRO A 497 -5.59 8.91 18.74
N ARG A 498 -4.45 8.70 18.06
CA ARG A 498 -3.42 9.73 17.81
C ARG A 498 -3.73 10.62 16.60
N THR A 499 -3.91 10.04 15.42
CA THR A 499 -4.11 10.82 14.18
C THR A 499 -5.51 11.37 14.02
N LYS A 500 -6.49 10.87 14.80
CA LYS A 500 -7.93 11.16 14.66
C LYS A 500 -8.50 10.81 13.28
N GLN A 501 -7.77 10.07 12.46
CA GLN A 501 -8.19 9.60 11.14
C GLN A 501 -8.73 8.16 11.24
N PHE A 502 -9.60 7.78 10.32
CA PHE A 502 -10.00 6.40 10.13
C PHE A 502 -8.88 5.63 9.42
N THR A 503 -8.73 4.35 9.73
CA THR A 503 -7.84 3.48 8.96
C THR A 503 -8.45 3.18 7.59
N GLY A 504 -7.66 2.65 6.65
CA GLY A 504 -8.21 2.19 5.38
C GLY A 504 -9.29 1.10 5.56
N GLY A 505 -9.09 0.20 6.52
CA GLY A 505 -10.07 -0.83 6.86
C GLY A 505 -11.38 -0.27 7.41
N ASP A 506 -11.31 0.84 8.16
CA ASP A 506 -12.50 1.54 8.65
C ASP A 506 -13.29 2.20 7.51
N ILE A 507 -12.61 2.89 6.59
CA ILE A 507 -13.28 3.50 5.43
C ILE A 507 -13.91 2.42 4.53
N TYR A 508 -13.28 1.25 4.40
CA TYR A 508 -13.89 0.15 3.64
C TYR A 508 -15.11 -0.45 4.31
N LYS A 509 -15.12 -0.58 5.64
CA LYS A 509 -16.36 -0.96 6.35
C LYS A 509 -17.49 0.04 6.11
N ILE A 510 -17.16 1.33 6.02
CA ILE A 510 -18.14 2.38 5.69
C ILE A 510 -18.64 2.24 4.26
N LEU A 511 -17.74 2.06 3.28
CA LEU A 511 -18.11 1.87 1.87
C LEU A 511 -18.90 0.57 1.66
N ASP A 512 -18.60 -0.49 2.41
CA ASP A 512 -19.33 -1.75 2.39
C ASP A 512 -20.61 -1.72 3.26
N HIS A 513 -20.88 -0.64 3.99
CA HIS A 513 -22.02 -0.57 4.90
C HIS A 513 -23.34 -0.54 4.10
N PRO A 514 -24.31 -1.43 4.39
CA PRO A 514 -25.54 -1.55 3.62
C PRO A 514 -26.43 -0.30 3.73
N ASN A 515 -26.35 0.42 4.85
CA ASN A 515 -27.13 1.63 5.10
C ASN A 515 -26.21 2.81 5.41
N PHE A 516 -25.51 3.34 4.39
CA PHE A 516 -24.67 4.53 4.59
C PHE A 516 -25.46 5.74 5.06
N ALA A 517 -26.70 5.91 4.59
CA ALA A 517 -27.58 7.01 4.95
C ALA A 517 -27.77 7.15 6.48
N SER A 518 -27.69 6.04 7.23
CA SER A 518 -27.72 6.07 8.70
C SER A 518 -26.64 6.95 9.33
N PHE A 519 -25.45 7.08 8.73
CA PHE A 519 -24.39 7.97 9.24
C PHE A 519 -24.71 9.46 9.03
N THR A 520 -25.61 9.78 8.09
CA THR A 520 -26.07 11.14 7.83
C THR A 520 -27.39 11.47 8.55
N ALA A 521 -27.96 10.54 9.31
CA ALA A 521 -29.24 10.75 10.01
C ALA A 521 -29.27 12.01 10.89
N PRO A 522 -28.18 12.40 11.58
CA PRO A 522 -28.12 13.64 12.35
C PRO A 522 -28.23 14.94 11.54
N ILE A 523 -27.93 14.87 10.24
CA ILE A 523 -28.01 15.99 9.30
C ILE A 523 -29.47 16.11 8.83
N PRO A 524 -30.08 17.31 8.83
CA PRO A 524 -31.43 17.49 8.33
C PRO A 524 -31.51 17.19 6.82
N PRO A 525 -32.69 16.81 6.32
CA PRO A 525 -32.90 16.69 4.88
C PRO A 525 -32.60 18.03 4.19
N GLY A 526 -31.90 17.96 3.06
CA GLY A 526 -31.50 19.13 2.29
C GLY A 526 -30.37 18.80 1.32
N PRO A 527 -30.02 19.73 0.40
CA PRO A 527 -29.05 19.48 -0.67
C PRO A 527 -27.73 18.89 -0.16
N LEU A 528 -27.15 19.47 0.91
CA LEU A 528 -25.91 18.98 1.49
C LEU A 528 -25.96 17.50 1.89
N LYS A 529 -27.05 17.09 2.57
CA LYS A 529 -27.20 15.69 3.02
C LYS A 529 -27.28 14.74 1.85
N PHE A 530 -28.11 15.07 0.86
CA PHE A 530 -28.31 14.22 -0.32
C PHE A 530 -27.00 14.11 -1.12
N THR A 531 -26.33 15.24 -1.40
CA THR A 531 -25.04 15.22 -2.10
C THR A 531 -23.96 14.43 -1.35
N LEU A 532 -23.90 14.46 0.00
CA LEU A 532 -22.97 13.63 0.77
C LEU A 532 -23.28 12.13 0.66
N ILE A 533 -24.57 11.76 0.62
CA ILE A 533 -25.01 10.37 0.42
C ILE A 533 -24.62 9.91 -0.99
N ASP A 534 -24.96 10.69 -2.00
CA ASP A 534 -24.72 10.34 -3.40
C ASP A 534 -23.22 10.26 -3.71
N ALA A 535 -22.42 11.23 -3.23
CA ALA A 535 -20.96 11.16 -3.36
C ALA A 535 -20.37 9.91 -2.70
N MET A 536 -20.88 9.47 -1.56
CA MET A 536 -20.40 8.23 -0.94
C MET A 536 -20.84 6.98 -1.73
N ASN A 537 -22.07 6.99 -2.24
CA ASN A 537 -22.58 5.89 -3.07
C ASN A 537 -21.75 5.74 -4.36
N ASP A 538 -21.42 6.84 -5.04
CA ASP A 538 -20.55 6.79 -6.21
C ASP A 538 -19.16 6.26 -5.85
N LEU A 539 -18.58 6.75 -4.75
CA LEU A 539 -17.27 6.28 -4.28
C LEU A 539 -17.29 4.79 -3.93
N ARG A 540 -18.41 4.28 -3.42
CA ARG A 540 -18.64 2.85 -3.18
C ARG A 540 -18.65 2.06 -4.48
N GLN A 541 -19.29 2.55 -5.54
CA GLN A 541 -19.27 1.89 -6.85
C GLN A 541 -17.85 1.83 -7.42
N ILE A 542 -17.10 2.93 -7.34
CA ILE A 542 -15.69 2.96 -7.75
C ILE A 542 -14.86 1.95 -6.93
N TYR A 543 -15.09 1.86 -5.62
CA TYR A 543 -14.43 0.88 -4.76
C TYR A 543 -14.72 -0.57 -5.19
N HIS A 544 -15.97 -0.91 -5.51
CA HIS A 544 -16.31 -2.26 -5.98
C HIS A 544 -15.62 -2.60 -7.30
N LEU A 545 -15.65 -1.69 -8.27
CA LEU A 545 -14.96 -1.86 -9.55
C LEU A 545 -13.45 -1.99 -9.36
N SER A 546 -12.87 -1.26 -8.40
CA SER A 546 -11.43 -1.37 -8.10
C SER A 546 -11.03 -2.77 -7.59
N ARG A 547 -11.96 -3.57 -7.05
CA ARG A 547 -11.68 -4.94 -6.60
C ARG A 547 -11.62 -5.96 -7.74
N ALA A 548 -12.08 -5.60 -8.93
CA ALA A 548 -11.99 -6.47 -10.09
C ALA A 548 -10.53 -6.70 -10.48
N LYS A 549 -10.19 -7.94 -10.86
CA LYS A 549 -8.84 -8.30 -11.30
C LYS A 549 -8.58 -7.81 -12.73
N ILE A 550 -9.62 -7.90 -13.57
CA ILE A 550 -9.65 -7.47 -14.96
C ILE A 550 -10.95 -6.70 -15.12
N LEU A 551 -10.87 -5.55 -15.76
CA LEU A 551 -12.01 -4.70 -16.07
C LEU A 551 -12.40 -4.95 -17.52
N HIS A 552 -13.59 -5.51 -17.72
CA HIS A 552 -14.16 -5.63 -19.05
C HIS A 552 -14.62 -4.25 -19.56
N PRO A 553 -14.89 -4.09 -20.87
CA PRO A 553 -15.37 -2.82 -21.42
C PRO A 553 -16.57 -2.23 -20.66
N VAL A 554 -17.50 -3.08 -20.19
CA VAL A 554 -18.65 -2.65 -19.38
C VAL A 554 -18.22 -2.11 -18.01
N ASP A 555 -17.24 -2.74 -17.37
CA ASP A 555 -16.68 -2.29 -16.09
C ASP A 555 -15.92 -0.97 -16.25
N LEU A 556 -15.19 -0.80 -17.36
CA LEU A 556 -14.46 0.44 -17.68
C LEU A 556 -15.44 1.60 -17.91
N ASN A 557 -16.52 1.37 -18.65
CA ASN A 557 -17.56 2.37 -18.86
C ASN A 557 -18.27 2.72 -17.55
N SER A 558 -18.52 1.71 -16.70
CA SER A 558 -19.08 1.92 -15.36
C SER A 558 -18.13 2.73 -14.47
N LEU A 559 -16.84 2.42 -14.49
CA LEU A 559 -15.82 3.13 -13.72
C LEU A 559 -15.75 4.60 -14.14
N GLU A 560 -15.78 4.86 -15.44
CA GLU A 560 -15.82 6.20 -16.00
C GLU A 560 -17.07 6.96 -15.55
N HIS A 561 -18.24 6.33 -15.70
CA HIS A 561 -19.52 6.90 -15.26
C HIS A 561 -19.51 7.27 -13.78
N TRP A 562 -19.19 6.33 -12.89
CA TRP A 562 -19.20 6.57 -11.45
C TRP A 562 -18.13 7.57 -11.01
N THR A 563 -16.96 7.60 -11.67
CA THR A 563 -15.93 8.62 -11.43
C THR A 563 -16.43 10.02 -11.80
N LYS A 564 -17.16 10.14 -12.92
CA LYS A 564 -17.78 11.40 -13.34
C LYS A 564 -18.87 11.84 -12.37
N MET A 565 -19.78 10.95 -11.98
CA MET A 565 -20.85 11.23 -11.01
C MET A 565 -20.27 11.67 -9.66
N PHE A 566 -19.27 10.94 -9.15
CA PHE A 566 -18.58 11.28 -7.91
C PHE A 566 -18.01 12.71 -7.97
N TYR A 567 -17.39 13.08 -9.09
CA TYR A 567 -16.86 14.43 -9.25
C TYR A 567 -17.95 15.49 -9.34
N CYS A 568 -19.04 15.23 -10.06
CA CYS A 568 -20.20 16.13 -10.12
C CYS A 568 -20.75 16.42 -8.72
N HIS A 569 -20.98 15.39 -7.89
CA HIS A 569 -21.39 15.58 -6.51
C HIS A 569 -20.33 16.29 -5.68
N TRP A 570 -19.04 16.04 -5.91
CA TRP A 570 -17.98 16.82 -5.25
C TRP A 570 -18.03 18.31 -5.61
N GLN A 571 -18.30 18.67 -6.86
CA GLN A 571 -18.47 20.08 -7.23
C GLN A 571 -19.69 20.72 -6.59
N GLN A 572 -20.80 19.99 -6.43
CA GLN A 572 -21.96 20.47 -5.68
C GLN A 572 -21.60 20.73 -4.21
N LEU A 573 -20.83 19.84 -3.57
CA LEU A 573 -20.32 20.11 -2.22
C LEU A 573 -19.44 21.37 -2.20
N ARG A 574 -18.57 21.53 -3.19
CA ARG A 574 -17.69 22.69 -3.33
C ARG A 574 -18.45 24.00 -3.56
N SER A 575 -19.58 23.98 -4.28
CA SER A 575 -20.43 25.17 -4.44
C SER A 575 -21.13 25.58 -3.14
N ILE A 576 -21.30 24.65 -2.19
CA ILE A 576 -21.81 24.95 -0.85
C ILE A 576 -20.71 25.60 0.01
N ASP A 577 -19.49 25.03 0.00
CA ASP A 577 -18.36 25.54 0.78
C ASP A 577 -17.02 25.17 0.11
N VAL A 578 -16.42 26.14 -0.57
CA VAL A 578 -15.19 25.93 -1.35
C VAL A 578 -13.99 25.57 -0.47
N ASP A 579 -13.94 26.10 0.76
CA ASP A 579 -12.82 25.92 1.68
C ASP A 579 -12.87 24.55 2.37
N ARG A 580 -14.09 24.04 2.61
CA ARG A 580 -14.31 22.73 3.21
C ARG A 580 -14.15 21.57 2.22
N TYR A 581 -14.49 21.78 0.95
CA TYR A 581 -14.43 20.74 -0.09
C TYR A 581 -13.41 21.02 -1.20
N PRO A 582 -12.12 21.26 -0.87
CA PRO A 582 -11.11 21.57 -1.87
C PRO A 582 -10.76 20.35 -2.71
N VAL A 583 -10.49 20.59 -4.00
CA VAL A 583 -9.90 19.56 -4.87
C VAL A 583 -8.42 19.42 -4.53
N ARG A 584 -8.07 18.31 -3.87
CA ARG A 584 -6.68 17.96 -3.52
C ARG A 584 -6.11 16.93 -4.51
N PRO A 585 -4.79 16.70 -4.53
CA PRO A 585 -4.15 15.80 -5.49
C PRO A 585 -4.76 14.40 -5.55
N LYS A 586 -5.19 13.83 -4.41
CA LYS A 586 -5.88 12.53 -4.39
C LYS A 586 -7.24 12.52 -5.08
N LEU A 587 -7.99 13.63 -5.03
CA LEU A 587 -9.24 13.72 -5.76
C LEU A 587 -8.95 13.86 -7.25
N HIS A 588 -8.02 14.73 -7.61
CA HIS A 588 -7.59 14.91 -9.00
C HIS A 588 -7.07 13.60 -9.63
N LEU A 589 -6.21 12.85 -8.93
CA LEU A 589 -5.74 11.53 -9.39
C LEU A 589 -6.91 10.56 -9.62
N LEU A 590 -7.88 10.54 -8.70
CA LEU A 590 -9.06 9.70 -8.86
C LEU A 590 -9.87 10.08 -10.11
N THR A 591 -10.05 11.37 -10.37
CA THR A 591 -10.97 11.84 -11.40
C THR A 591 -10.34 12.04 -12.78
N ALA A 592 -9.01 12.20 -12.85
CA ALA A 592 -8.30 12.49 -14.10
C ALA A 592 -7.39 11.35 -14.57
N HIS A 593 -6.98 10.43 -13.68
CA HIS A 593 -5.93 9.45 -14.00
C HIS A 593 -6.34 8.00 -13.82
N VAL A 594 -7.31 7.69 -12.95
CA VAL A 594 -7.78 6.30 -12.73
C VAL A 594 -8.40 5.69 -13.98
N VAL A 595 -9.32 6.40 -14.65
CA VAL A 595 -10.01 5.88 -15.84
C VAL A 595 -9.05 5.71 -17.02
N PRO A 596 -8.20 6.70 -17.38
CA PRO A 596 -7.22 6.51 -18.46
C PRO A 596 -6.28 5.34 -18.19
N PHE A 597 -5.75 5.25 -16.97
CA PHE A 597 -4.89 4.14 -16.58
C PHE A 597 -5.60 2.79 -16.74
N ALA A 598 -6.83 2.69 -16.24
CA ALA A 598 -7.63 1.47 -16.33
C ALA A 598 -7.96 1.09 -17.78
N ARG A 599 -8.21 2.06 -18.67
CA ARG A 599 -8.46 1.79 -20.10
C ARG A 599 -7.20 1.29 -20.82
N SER A 600 -6.03 1.86 -20.51
CA SER A 600 -4.76 1.44 -21.11
C SER A 600 -4.31 0.06 -20.62
N HIS A 601 -4.62 -0.29 -19.37
CA HIS A 601 -4.12 -1.52 -18.76
C HIS A 601 -5.16 -2.62 -18.63
N LEU A 602 -6.46 -2.31 -18.69
CA LEU A 602 -7.61 -3.20 -18.45
C LEU A 602 -7.74 -3.71 -17.01
N TRP A 603 -7.13 -3.05 -16.02
CA TRP A 603 -7.27 -3.38 -14.61
C TRP A 603 -6.92 -2.19 -13.72
N LEU A 604 -7.28 -2.30 -12.43
CA LEU A 604 -6.88 -1.37 -11.38
C LEU A 604 -6.14 -2.13 -10.29
N VAL A 605 -4.92 -1.68 -9.94
CA VAL A 605 -4.14 -2.24 -8.84
C VAL A 605 -4.73 -1.77 -7.49
N ALA A 606 -5.93 -2.20 -7.12
CA ALA A 606 -6.57 -1.60 -5.96
C ALA A 606 -6.05 -2.08 -4.61
N THR A 607 -5.26 -3.15 -4.54
CA THR A 607 -5.01 -3.79 -3.22
C THR A 607 -3.57 -4.19 -2.89
N LEU A 608 -2.56 -3.90 -3.73
CA LEU A 608 -1.16 -4.20 -3.40
C LEU A 608 -0.70 -3.49 -2.11
N ILE A 609 -1.12 -2.24 -1.92
CA ILE A 609 -0.77 -1.49 -0.70
C ILE A 609 -1.55 -1.99 0.53
N SER A 610 -2.71 -2.63 0.36
CA SER A 610 -3.44 -3.21 1.50
C SER A 610 -2.72 -4.43 2.10
N ALA A 611 -1.90 -5.13 1.30
CA ALA A 611 -1.11 -6.26 1.78
C ALA A 611 -0.07 -5.82 2.82
N HIS A 612 0.53 -4.64 2.65
CA HIS A 612 1.47 -4.04 3.61
C HIS A 612 0.84 -3.71 4.97
N LYS A 613 -0.48 -3.40 5.02
CA LYS A 613 -1.14 -2.94 6.25
C LYS A 613 -1.81 -4.04 7.07
N ARG A 614 -2.33 -5.10 6.44
CA ARG A 614 -3.09 -6.15 7.17
C ARG A 614 -2.23 -7.11 7.99
N ARG A 615 -0.93 -7.22 7.68
CA ARG A 615 0.05 -7.79 8.60
C ARG A 615 0.93 -6.64 9.06
N SER A 616 0.80 -6.22 10.31
CA SER A 616 1.93 -5.63 11.02
C SER A 616 3.08 -6.63 10.85
N LEU A 617 4.02 -6.34 9.96
CA LEU A 617 5.20 -7.15 9.62
C LEU A 617 6.19 -7.28 10.80
N ARG A 618 5.69 -7.33 12.05
CA ARG A 618 6.48 -7.57 13.27
C ARG A 618 7.21 -8.92 13.25
N ASN A 619 6.88 -9.79 12.30
CA ASN A 619 7.45 -11.14 12.18
C ASN A 619 8.41 -11.29 10.98
N TRP A 620 8.68 -10.24 10.21
CA TRP A 620 9.76 -10.26 9.22
C TRP A 620 11.06 -9.81 9.88
#